data_AF-A0A9X8MBM5-F1
#
_entry.id   AF-A0A9X8MBM5-F1
#
_cell.length_a   1.000
_cell.length_b   1.000
_cell.length_c   1.000
_cell.angle_alpha   90.00
_cell.angle_beta   90.00
_cell.angle_gamma   90.00
#
_symmetry.space_group_name_H-M   'P 1'
#
loop_
_entity.id
_entity.type
_entity.pdbx_description
1 polymer ?
#
loop_
_entity_poly.entity_id
_entity_poly.type
_entity_poly.pdbx_seq_one_letter_code
_entity_poly.pdbx_strand_id
1 'polypeptide(L)' 'MSVLFLTHAEVCELTGAKTKAGQITNLKKNGIRHTIKANGWPAVSASAVIGGVQTPEERPKWTPRKAG' A
#
# COMPACT_ATOMS: atom_id res chain seq x y z
N MET A 1 -15.82 -2.46 12.44
CA MET A 1 -15.57 -1.45 11.39
C MET A 1 -14.32 -1.86 10.61
N SER A 2 -14.46 -2.23 9.34
CA SER A 2 -13.34 -2.61 8.48
C SER A 2 -12.78 -1.38 7.76
N VAL A 3 -11.78 -0.73 8.34
CA VAL A 3 -11.02 0.34 7.66
C VAL A 3 -10.04 -0.31 6.67
N LEU A 4 -10.38 -0.30 5.39
CA LEU A 4 -9.49 -0.80 4.33
C LEU A 4 -8.23 0.08 4.18
N PHE A 5 -8.37 1.38 4.47
CA PHE A 5 -7.30 2.38 4.38
C PHE A 5 -7.14 3.15 5.68
N LEU A 6 -5.89 3.51 5.97
CA LEU A 6 -5.56 4.42 7.05
C LEU A 6 -6.05 5.83 6.73
N THR A 7 -6.57 6.48 7.76
CA THR A 7 -6.90 7.90 7.77
C THR A 7 -5.64 8.76 7.72
N HIS A 8 -5.80 10.04 7.42
CA HIS A 8 -4.67 10.98 7.42
C HIS A 8 -3.99 11.10 8.80
N ALA A 9 -4.77 11.05 9.88
CA ALA A 9 -4.23 11.11 11.24
C ALA A 9 -3.35 9.90 11.55
N GLU A 10 -3.83 8.70 11.23
CA GLU A 10 -3.06 7.45 11.41
C GLU A 10 -1.79 7.45 10.55
N VAL A 11 -1.83 7.98 9.32
CA VAL A 11 -0.63 8.10 8.49
C VAL A 11 0.38 9.11 9.07
N CYS A 12 -0.09 10.21 9.65
CA CYS A 12 0.76 11.16 10.37
C CYS A 12 1.43 10.51 11.59
N GLU A 13 0.69 9.73 12.37
CA GLU A 13 1.21 9.02 13.54
C GLU A 13 2.21 7.94 13.13
N LEU A 14 1.88 7.13 12.12
CA LEU A 14 2.73 6.06 11.57
C LEU A 14 4.07 6.58 11.05
N THR A 15 4.07 7.73 10.37
CA THR A 15 5.27 8.29 9.73
C THR A 15 6.01 9.31 10.60
N GLY A 16 5.37 9.82 11.66
CA GLY A 16 5.86 10.97 12.44
C GLY A 16 5.97 12.28 11.62
N ALA A 17 5.50 12.29 10.38
CA ALA A 17 5.63 13.41 9.46
C ALA A 17 4.26 14.03 9.16
N LYS A 18 4.17 15.36 9.27
CA LYS A 18 2.96 16.13 8.93
C LYS A 18 3.02 16.75 7.52
N THR A 19 4.09 16.49 6.77
CA THR A 19 4.26 16.98 5.40
C THR A 19 4.17 15.83 4.40
N LYS A 20 3.52 16.06 3.26
CA LYS A 20 3.37 15.07 2.18
C LYS A 20 4.71 14.44 1.77
N ALA A 21 5.74 15.25 1.56
CA ALA A 21 7.06 14.77 1.16
C ALA A 21 7.71 13.90 2.24
N GLY A 22 7.57 14.28 3.52
CA GLY A 22 8.08 13.51 4.65
C GLY A 22 7.38 12.16 4.78
N GLN A 23 6.06 12.14 4.67
CA GLN A 23 5.28 10.90 4.72
C GLN A 23 5.68 9.93 3.61
N ILE A 24 5.77 10.40 2.35
CA ILE A 24 6.16 9.56 1.22
C ILE A 24 7.58 9.00 1.40
N THR A 25 8.51 9.84 1.84
CA THR A 25 9.90 9.42 2.07
C THR A 25 10.00 8.36 3.17
N ASN A 26 9.27 8.55 4.27
CA ASN A 26 9.23 7.60 5.37
C ASN A 26 8.59 6.25 4.94
N LEU A 27 7.45 6.30 4.27
CA LEU A 27 6.77 5.10 3.74
C LEU A 27 7.66 4.31 2.77
N LYS A 28 8.39 5.01 1.89
CA LYS A 28 9.39 4.39 1.00
C LYS A 28 10.54 3.75 1.77
N LYS A 29 11.10 4.46 2.76
CA LYS A 29 12.23 3.97 3.58
C LYS A 29 11.84 2.72 4.37
N ASN A 30 10.61 2.64 4.85
CA ASN A 30 10.10 1.51 5.61
C ASN A 30 9.56 0.36 4.71
N GLY A 31 9.60 0.52 3.39
CA GLY A 31 9.10 -0.50 2.46
C GLY A 31 7.58 -0.72 2.53
N ILE A 32 6.82 0.22 3.08
CA ILE A 32 5.37 0.09 3.23
C ILE A 32 4.72 0.38 1.88
N ARG A 33 3.94 -0.56 1.37
CA ARG A 33 3.21 -0.41 0.11
C ARG A 33 2.18 0.70 0.23
N HIS A 34 2.25 1.68 -0.66
CA HIS A 34 1.36 2.83 -0.67
C HIS A 34 1.08 3.26 -2.11
N THR A 35 -0.07 3.90 -2.30
CA THR A 35 -0.44 4.57 -3.55
C THR A 35 -0.54 6.07 -3.32
N ILE A 36 -0.35 6.87 -4.37
CA ILE A 36 -0.52 8.32 -4.30
C ILE A 36 -1.90 8.70 -4.85
N LYS A 37 -2.72 9.36 -4.03
CA LYS A 37 -4.05 9.84 -4.43
C LYS A 37 -3.92 11.01 -5.41
N ALA A 38 -5.03 11.38 -6.07
CA ALA A 38 -5.08 12.55 -6.96
C ALA A 38 -4.69 13.87 -6.27
N ASN A 39 -5.00 14.02 -4.97
CA ASN A 39 -4.56 15.17 -4.17
C ASN A 39 -3.07 15.11 -3.77
N GLY A 40 -2.36 14.05 -4.16
CA GLY A 40 -0.95 13.83 -3.92
C GLY A 40 -0.59 13.27 -2.55
N TRP A 41 -1.54 13.04 -1.64
CA TRP A 41 -1.24 12.42 -0.36
C TRP A 41 -1.16 10.90 -0.49
N PRO A 42 -0.33 10.22 0.32
CA PRO A 42 -0.29 8.76 0.34
C PRO A 42 -1.62 8.18 0.83
N ALA A 43 -2.00 7.05 0.25
CA ALA A 43 -3.01 6.14 0.76
C ALA A 43 -2.31 4.83 1.11
N VAL A 44 -2.49 4.40 2.36
CA VAL A 44 -1.88 3.20 2.93
C VAL A 44 -3.03 2.28 3.36
N SER A 45 -2.99 1.01 2.94
CA SER A 45 -3.97 0.03 3.42
C SER A 45 -3.57 -0.48 4.80
N ALA A 46 -4.54 -0.76 5.67
CA ALA A 46 -4.24 -1.33 6.99
C ALA A 46 -3.49 -2.67 6.88
N SER A 47 -3.80 -3.46 5.83
CA SER A 47 -3.11 -4.71 5.51
C SER A 47 -1.62 -4.55 5.20
N ALA A 48 -1.20 -3.40 4.65
CA ALA A 48 0.20 -3.13 4.32
C ALA A 48 1.06 -2.90 5.58
N VAL A 49 0.44 -2.54 6.71
CA VAL A 49 1.14 -2.26 7.98
C VAL A 49 1.10 -3.46 8.92
N ILE A 50 -0.04 -4.16 8.99
CA ILE A 50 -0.24 -5.29 9.94
C ILE A 50 0.57 -6.54 9.55
N GLY A 51 1.16 -6.57 8.34
CA GLY A 51 2.10 -7.63 7.97
C GLY A 51 1.43 -8.97 7.67
N GLY A 52 0.29 -8.95 6.98
CA GLY A 52 -0.17 -10.15 6.29
C GLY A 52 0.78 -10.42 5.13
N VAL A 53 1.54 -11.51 5.18
CA VAL A 53 2.32 -12.02 4.05
C VAL A 53 1.37 -12.06 2.85
N GLN A 54 1.53 -11.09 1.94
CA GLN A 54 0.90 -11.17 0.64
C GLN A 54 1.68 -12.27 -0.06
N THR A 55 1.19 -13.51 0.05
CA THR A 55 1.62 -14.59 -0.84
C THR A 55 1.61 -13.98 -2.23
N PRO A 56 2.75 -13.91 -2.93
CA PRO A 56 2.75 -13.37 -4.28
C PRO A 56 1.71 -14.17 -5.04
N GLU A 57 0.59 -13.53 -5.41
CA GLU A 57 -0.41 -14.18 -6.26
C GLU A 57 0.35 -14.60 -7.50
N GLU A 58 0.47 -15.92 -7.68
CA GLU A 58 1.07 -16.49 -8.87
C GLU A 58 0.30 -15.89 -10.04
N ARG A 59 0.95 -15.00 -10.79
CA ARG A 59 0.37 -14.44 -12.01
C ARG A 59 -0.07 -15.63 -12.84
N PRO A 60 -1.38 -15.79 -13.15
CA PRO A 60 -1.84 -16.95 -13.89
C PRO A 60 -1.09 -16.98 -15.21
N LYS A 61 -0.20 -17.96 -15.36
CA LYS A 61 0.57 -18.15 -16.58
C LYS A 61 -0.44 -18.54 -17.65
N TRP A 62 -0.73 -17.63 -18.56
CA TRP A 62 -1.66 -17.88 -19.65
C TRP A 62 -1.21 -19.12 -20.43
N THR A 63 -2.02 -20.18 -20.42
CA THR A 63 -1.80 -21.39 -21.20
C THR A 63 -2.67 -21.37 -22.46
N PRO A 64 -2.09 -21.35 -23.66
CA PRO A 64 -2.86 -21.43 -24.90
C PRO A 64 -3.61 -22.75 -24.98
N ARG A 65 -4.94 -22.70 -25.14
CA ARG A 65 -5.70 -23.83 -25.69
C ARG A 65 -5.52 -23.82 -27.21
N LYS A 66 -4.42 -24.41 -27.71
CA LYS A 66 -4.41 -24.85 -29.11
C LYS A 66 -5.40 -26.02 -29.19
N ALA A 67 -6.50 -25.80 -29.90
CA ALA A 67 -7.45 -26.86 -30.23
C ALA A 67 -6.71 -27.97 -30.99
N GLY A 68 -6.97 -29.22 -30.60
CA GLY A 68 -6.69 -30.38 -31.44
C GLY A 68 -7.72 -30.52 -32.54
#